data_AF-A0A7C3PZC6-F1
#
_entry.id   AF-A0A7C3PZC6-F1
#
_cell.length_a   1.000
_cell.length_b   1.000
_cell.length_c   1.000
_cell.angle_alpha   90.00
_cell.angle_beta   90.00
_cell.angle_gamma   90.00
#
_symmetry.space_group_name_H-M   'P 1'
#
loop_
_entity.id
_entity.type
_entity.pdbx_description
1 polymer ?
#
loop_
_entity_poly.entity_id
_entity_poly.type
_entity_poly.pdbx_seq_one_letter_code
_entity_poly.pdbx_strand_id
1 'polypeptide(L)'
;MVADPSFSEDGLGEVHVFERTPSGAWFRSALLRPWDGGNGTGFGSALGVQGGFAYIGAGTADGNYGAVYIFRHDGARWVPYQKIRGQGAVLGAQFGISLAVDGDRLVVGANRDGGNGGQAGAIYVFERDAAGTWLQRRDSSRMTARLATCSVRAWTSRGTPS
;
A
#
# COMPACT_ATOMS: atom_id res chain seq x y z
N MET A 1 -10.74 -0.14 -8.27
CA MET A 1 -10.90 0.81 -7.14
C MET A 1 -10.54 2.18 -7.63
N VAL A 2 -11.24 3.22 -7.17
CA VAL A 2 -10.99 4.62 -7.51
C VAL A 2 -10.89 5.39 -6.19
N ALA A 3 -9.82 6.16 -6.04
CA ALA A 3 -9.65 7.05 -4.88
C ALA A 3 -10.29 8.41 -5.18
N ASP A 4 -10.95 8.96 -4.17
CA ASP A 4 -11.34 10.36 -4.14
C ASP A 4 -10.80 10.99 -2.85
N PRO A 5 -9.56 11.50 -2.88
CA PRO A 5 -8.91 12.07 -1.71
C PRO A 5 -9.50 13.44 -1.28
N SER A 6 -10.45 13.99 -2.03
CA SER A 6 -11.04 15.33 -1.80
C SER A 6 -12.49 15.33 -1.31
N PHE A 7 -13.15 14.17 -1.23
CA PHE A 7 -14.61 14.08 -1.06
C PHE A 7 -15.04 13.38 0.23
N SER A 8 -14.52 13.82 1.38
CA SER A 8 -15.25 13.62 2.64
C SER A 8 -15.49 14.95 3.33
N GLU A 9 -16.63 15.05 4.00
CA GLU A 9 -17.01 16.23 4.79
C GLU A 9 -16.00 16.55 5.92
N ASP A 10 -15.13 15.58 6.25
CA ASP A 10 -14.11 15.68 7.30
C ASP A 10 -12.68 15.88 6.75
N GLY A 11 -12.50 16.01 5.42
CA GLY A 11 -11.18 16.14 4.78
C GLY A 11 -10.31 14.87 4.80
N LEU A 12 -10.90 13.75 5.20
CA LEU A 12 -10.32 12.41 5.13
C LEU A 12 -10.55 11.85 3.72
N GLY A 13 -9.56 11.24 3.08
CA GLY A 13 -9.79 10.70 1.73
C GLY A 13 -10.77 9.51 1.73
N GLU A 14 -11.43 9.25 0.62
CA GLU A 14 -12.32 8.09 0.45
C GLU A 14 -11.89 7.21 -0.73
N VAL A 15 -12.23 5.93 -0.67
CA VAL A 15 -11.96 5.00 -1.78
C VAL A 15 -13.24 4.26 -2.17
N HIS A 16 -13.62 4.41 -3.42
CA HIS A 16 -14.73 3.69 -4.01
C HIS A 16 -14.25 2.37 -4.63
N VAL A 17 -14.90 1.29 -4.26
CA VAL A 17 -14.70 -0.02 -4.90
C VAL A 17 -15.75 -0.18 -5.99
N PHE A 18 -15.27 -0.54 -7.18
CA PHE A 18 -16.11 -0.84 -8.33
C PHE A 18 -15.85 -2.28 -8.75
N GLU A 19 -16.93 -3.00 -9.01
CA GLU A 19 -16.91 -4.36 -9.53
C GLU A 19 -17.50 -4.39 -10.93
N ARG A 20 -16.94 -5.27 -11.75
CA ARG A 20 -17.37 -5.44 -13.14
C ARG A 20 -18.26 -6.67 -13.22
N THR A 21 -19.47 -6.49 -13.73
CA THR A 21 -20.39 -7.60 -14.00
C THR A 21 -19.82 -8.51 -15.10
N PRO A 22 -20.32 -9.75 -15.22
CA PRO A 22 -19.99 -10.62 -16.37
C PRO A 22 -20.34 -9.99 -17.72
N SER A 23 -21.39 -9.14 -17.74
CA SER A 23 -21.79 -8.37 -18.93
C SER A 23 -20.91 -7.14 -19.20
N GLY A 24 -19.91 -6.88 -18.36
CA GLY A 24 -18.92 -5.82 -18.55
C GLY A 24 -19.30 -4.46 -17.98
N ALA A 25 -20.49 -4.32 -17.37
CA ALA A 25 -20.93 -3.10 -16.70
C ALA A 25 -20.20 -2.92 -15.36
N TRP A 26 -19.95 -1.67 -14.97
CA TRP A 26 -19.36 -1.34 -13.67
C TRP A 26 -20.44 -0.84 -12.71
N PHE A 27 -20.37 -1.29 -11.46
CA PHE A 27 -21.18 -0.75 -10.38
C PHE A 27 -20.32 -0.51 -9.15
N ARG A 28 -20.68 0.49 -8.34
CA ARG A 28 -20.01 0.76 -7.06
C ARG A 28 -20.44 -0.30 -6.05
N SER A 29 -19.52 -1.16 -5.62
CA SER A 29 -19.80 -2.21 -4.64
C SER A 29 -19.54 -1.78 -3.20
N ALA A 30 -18.61 -0.87 -2.96
CA ALA A 30 -18.32 -0.38 -1.62
C ALA A 30 -17.74 1.04 -1.57
N LEU A 31 -17.79 1.62 -0.36
CA LEU A 31 -17.09 2.82 0.04
C LEU A 31 -16.20 2.48 1.22
N LEU A 32 -14.90 2.77 1.10
CA LEU A 32 -13.89 2.51 2.13
C LEU A 32 -13.40 3.83 2.70
N ARG A 33 -13.29 3.86 4.04
CA ARG A 33 -12.80 4.99 4.83
C ARG A 33 -11.90 4.47 5.95
N PRO A 34 -10.96 5.27 6.47
CA PRO A 34 -10.24 4.95 7.71
C PRO A 34 -11.21 4.55 8.83
N TRP A 35 -10.99 3.41 9.49
CA TRP A 35 -11.91 2.92 10.54
C TRP A 35 -11.51 3.36 11.95
N ASP A 36 -10.30 3.86 12.13
CA ASP A 36 -9.69 4.09 13.43
C ASP A 36 -9.96 5.49 14.00
N GLY A 37 -10.78 6.29 13.33
CA GLY A 37 -11.09 7.68 13.71
C GLY A 37 -9.87 8.60 13.71
N GLY A 38 -8.72 8.13 13.21
CA GLY A 38 -7.49 8.90 13.09
C GLY A 38 -7.55 9.88 11.93
N ASN A 39 -6.60 10.81 11.88
CA ASN A 39 -6.42 11.66 10.72
C ASN A 39 -5.99 10.80 9.51
N GLY A 40 -6.95 10.38 8.70
CA GLY A 40 -6.78 9.70 7.42
C GLY A 40 -6.66 10.66 6.23
N THR A 41 -6.16 11.88 6.42
CA THR A 41 -5.78 12.74 5.30
C THR A 41 -4.88 11.99 4.33
N GLY A 42 -5.14 12.17 3.04
CA GLY A 42 -4.41 11.48 1.97
C GLY A 42 -4.79 10.01 1.80
N PHE A 43 -5.81 9.49 2.50
CA PHE A 43 -6.35 8.15 2.23
C PHE A 43 -6.73 8.00 0.75
N GLY A 44 -6.29 6.91 0.13
CA GLY A 44 -6.38 6.74 -1.31
C GLY A 44 -5.20 7.30 -2.09
N SER A 45 -4.12 7.79 -1.43
CA SER A 45 -2.91 8.27 -2.11
C SER A 45 -2.24 7.19 -2.98
N ALA A 46 -2.42 5.93 -2.62
CA ALA A 46 -2.02 4.78 -3.40
C ALA A 46 -3.02 3.64 -3.20
N LEU A 47 -3.21 2.82 -4.23
CA LEU A 47 -4.16 1.70 -4.20
C LEU A 47 -3.52 0.42 -4.73
N GLY A 48 -3.83 -0.70 -4.08
CA GLY A 48 -3.50 -2.04 -4.53
C GLY A 48 -4.64 -2.99 -4.20
N VAL A 49 -4.88 -3.99 -5.05
CA VAL A 49 -5.87 -5.04 -4.78
C VAL A 49 -5.29 -6.39 -5.19
N GLN A 50 -5.30 -7.36 -4.29
CA GLN A 50 -4.83 -8.71 -4.57
C GLN A 50 -5.43 -9.71 -3.59
N GLY A 51 -5.87 -10.88 -4.07
CA GLY A 51 -6.26 -12.00 -3.22
C GLY A 51 -7.41 -11.68 -2.24
N GLY A 52 -8.33 -10.79 -2.63
CA GLY A 52 -9.41 -10.33 -1.75
C GLY A 52 -9.01 -9.28 -0.72
N PHE A 53 -7.80 -8.71 -0.82
CA PHE A 53 -7.35 -7.60 0.01
C PHE A 53 -7.26 -6.31 -0.79
N ALA A 54 -7.62 -5.20 -0.14
CA ALA A 54 -7.40 -3.84 -0.62
C ALA A 54 -6.32 -3.20 0.26
N TYR A 55 -5.33 -2.58 -0.38
CA TYR A 55 -4.24 -1.87 0.27
C TYR A 55 -4.37 -0.41 -0.11
N ILE A 56 -4.56 0.45 0.88
CA ILE A 56 -4.88 1.86 0.68
C ILE A 56 -3.85 2.69 1.41
N GLY A 57 -3.05 3.42 0.65
CA GLY A 57 -2.09 4.39 1.16
C GLY A 57 -2.79 5.63 1.72
N ALA A 58 -2.22 6.17 2.79
CA ALA A 58 -2.60 7.44 3.38
C ALA A 58 -1.33 8.22 3.77
N GLY A 59 -0.65 8.77 2.76
CA GLY A 59 0.67 9.39 2.93
C GLY A 59 0.71 10.54 3.93
N THR A 60 -0.36 11.31 4.10
CA THR A 60 -0.38 12.45 5.04
C THR A 60 -1.06 12.13 6.36
N ALA A 61 -1.46 10.86 6.57
CA ALA A 61 -2.11 10.43 7.80
C ALA A 61 -1.18 10.54 9.03
N ASP A 62 -1.81 10.54 10.21
CA ASP A 62 -1.12 10.47 11.50
C ASP A 62 -0.05 11.55 11.69
N GLY A 63 -0.29 12.78 11.23
CA GLY A 63 0.70 13.87 11.32
C GLY A 63 1.83 13.76 10.30
N ASN A 64 1.54 13.28 9.08
CA ASN A 64 2.50 13.06 7.99
C ASN A 64 3.55 11.96 8.25
N TYR A 65 3.42 11.15 9.29
CA TYR A 65 4.14 9.88 9.34
C TYR A 65 3.64 8.96 8.22
N GLY A 66 2.33 9.01 7.94
CA GLY A 66 1.67 8.23 6.91
C GLY A 66 1.29 6.82 7.39
N ALA A 67 0.34 6.21 6.70
CA ALA A 67 -0.17 4.87 7.01
C ALA A 67 -0.57 4.11 5.74
N VAL A 68 -0.72 2.80 5.87
CA VAL A 68 -1.45 1.97 4.90
C VAL A 68 -2.56 1.24 5.64
N TYR A 69 -3.77 1.36 5.11
CA TYR A 69 -4.98 0.70 5.59
C TYR A 69 -5.24 -0.52 4.72
N ILE A 70 -5.39 -1.68 5.36
CA ILE A 70 -5.66 -2.95 4.69
C ILE A 70 -7.08 -3.35 5.02
N PHE A 71 -7.87 -3.65 3.98
CA PHE A 71 -9.20 -4.22 4.08
C PHE A 71 -9.21 -5.60 3.45
N ARG A 72 -10.06 -6.49 3.98
CA ARG A 72 -10.29 -7.83 3.44
C ARG A 72 -11.74 -7.94 3.00
N HIS A 73 -11.98 -8.52 1.84
CA HIS A 73 -13.31 -8.91 1.41
C HIS A 73 -13.67 -10.26 2.06
N ASP A 74 -14.73 -10.30 2.87
CA ASP A 74 -15.18 -11.52 3.57
C ASP A 74 -16.14 -12.39 2.72
N GLY A 75 -16.44 -11.96 1.50
CA GLY A 75 -17.40 -12.60 0.60
C GLY A 75 -18.72 -11.84 0.47
N ALA A 76 -19.04 -10.97 1.43
CA ALA A 76 -20.21 -10.10 1.38
C ALA A 76 -19.83 -8.60 1.40
N ARG A 77 -18.78 -8.24 2.14
CA ARG A 77 -18.36 -6.86 2.33
C ARG A 77 -16.86 -6.75 2.55
N TRP A 78 -16.36 -5.52 2.40
CA TRP A 78 -15.01 -5.15 2.83
C TRP A 78 -15.01 -4.86 4.33
N VAL A 79 -14.13 -5.54 5.07
CA VAL A 79 -13.93 -5.34 6.51
C VAL A 79 -12.51 -4.85 6.80
N PRO A 80 -12.32 -3.98 7.81
CA PRO A 80 -10.99 -3.63 8.29
C PRO A 80 -10.16 -4.87 8.62
N TYR A 81 -8.91 -4.88 8.18
CA TYR A 81 -7.99 -6.00 8.42
C TYR A 81 -6.79 -5.58 9.27
N GLN A 82 -6.04 -4.58 8.82
CA GLN A 82 -4.84 -4.13 9.54
C GLN A 82 -4.43 -2.71 9.10
N LYS A 83 -3.99 -1.88 10.05
CA LYS A 83 -3.28 -0.63 9.75
C LYS A 83 -1.80 -0.86 9.98
N ILE A 84 -0.97 -0.52 8.99
CA ILE A 84 0.48 -0.62 9.08
C ILE A 84 1.13 0.76 8.95
N ARG A 85 2.28 0.92 9.60
CA ARG A 85 3.11 2.13 9.58
C ARG A 85 4.58 1.72 9.47
N GLY A 86 5.41 2.59 8.89
CA GLY A 86 6.85 2.38 8.85
C GLY A 86 7.47 2.49 10.25
N GLN A 87 7.97 1.39 10.80
CA GLN A 87 8.74 1.39 12.04
C GLN A 87 10.05 2.17 11.82
N GLY A 88 10.26 3.20 12.63
CA GLY A 88 11.40 4.09 12.52
C GLY A 88 11.22 5.24 11.52
N ALA A 89 10.04 5.38 10.90
CA ALA A 89 9.74 6.52 10.05
C ALA A 89 9.80 7.84 10.84
N VAL A 90 10.39 8.86 10.22
CA VAL A 90 10.45 10.21 10.81
C VAL A 90 9.15 10.98 10.57
N LEU A 91 8.92 12.04 11.37
CA LEU A 91 7.83 12.97 11.11
C LEU A 91 7.94 13.54 9.69
N GLY A 92 6.85 13.47 8.93
CA GLY A 92 6.84 13.94 7.55
C GLY A 92 7.34 12.93 6.53
N ALA A 93 7.64 11.68 6.91
CA ALA A 93 8.10 10.60 6.02
C ALA A 93 7.17 10.32 4.83
N GLN A 94 5.88 10.58 5.00
CA GLN A 94 4.83 10.28 4.03
C GLN A 94 4.73 8.79 3.64
N PHE A 95 4.80 7.90 4.64
CA PHE A 95 4.63 6.46 4.43
C PHE A 95 3.25 6.16 3.80
N GLY A 96 3.22 5.35 2.75
CA GLY A 96 1.97 5.02 2.03
C GLY A 96 1.66 5.96 0.87
N ILE A 97 2.58 6.86 0.50
CA ILE A 97 2.43 7.68 -0.71
C ILE A 97 2.45 6.83 -2.00
N SER A 98 3.12 5.69 -1.96
CA SER A 98 3.11 4.69 -3.03
C SER A 98 3.17 3.29 -2.41
N LEU A 99 2.60 2.30 -3.10
CA LEU A 99 2.66 0.91 -2.69
C LEU A 99 2.62 -0.04 -3.88
N ALA A 100 3.15 -1.24 -3.68
CA ALA A 100 3.03 -2.37 -4.59
C ALA A 100 2.89 -3.65 -3.77
N VAL A 101 1.99 -4.54 -4.21
CA VAL A 101 1.75 -5.84 -3.55
C VAL A 101 2.00 -6.96 -4.55
N ASP A 102 2.66 -8.02 -4.07
CA ASP A 102 2.85 -9.28 -4.79
C ASP A 102 2.84 -10.45 -3.79
N GLY A 103 1.87 -11.34 -3.91
CA GLY A 103 1.66 -12.46 -2.99
C GLY A 103 1.58 -12.00 -1.53
N ASP A 104 2.56 -12.43 -0.74
CA ASP A 104 2.69 -12.15 0.69
C ASP A 104 3.70 -11.03 0.98
N ARG A 105 4.06 -10.23 -0.03
CA ARG A 105 4.96 -9.08 0.07
C ARG A 105 4.23 -7.80 -0.29
N LEU A 106 4.45 -6.77 0.54
CA LEU A 106 3.94 -5.43 0.32
C LEU A 106 5.10 -4.45 0.47
N VAL A 107 5.35 -3.69 -0.58
CA VAL A 107 6.37 -2.64 -0.62
C VAL A 107 5.67 -1.30 -0.51
N VAL A 108 6.13 -0.44 0.39
CA VAL A 108 5.54 0.87 0.66
C VAL A 108 6.60 1.95 0.60
N GLY A 109 6.35 3.00 -0.17
CA GLY A 109 7.21 4.16 -0.28
C GLY A 109 6.94 5.20 0.81
N ALA A 110 8.00 5.88 1.22
CA ALA A 110 7.98 7.06 2.07
C ALA A 110 8.95 8.09 1.48
N ASN A 111 8.49 8.90 0.54
CA ASN A 111 9.33 9.76 -0.30
C ASN A 111 10.04 10.89 0.47
N ARG A 112 9.60 11.22 1.68
CA ARG A 112 10.18 12.27 2.52
C ARG A 112 10.91 11.74 3.75
N ASP A 113 11.12 10.43 3.80
CA ASP A 113 11.83 9.79 4.88
C ASP A 113 13.35 9.85 4.68
N GLY A 114 13.95 10.97 5.05
CA GLY A 114 15.38 11.05 5.26
C GLY A 114 15.67 11.87 6.49
N GLY A 115 16.13 11.20 7.55
CA GLY A 115 16.63 11.89 8.74
C GLY A 115 17.68 12.95 8.40
N ASN A 116 17.79 13.97 9.27
CA ASN A 116 18.72 15.10 9.15
C ASN A 116 18.53 15.99 7.90
N GLY A 117 17.27 16.29 7.52
CA GLY A 117 16.96 17.35 6.56
C GLY A 117 17.11 17.00 5.07
N GLY A 118 17.34 15.72 4.73
CA GLY A 118 17.36 15.24 3.35
C GLY A 118 16.07 14.51 2.99
N GLN A 119 15.45 14.79 1.84
CA GLN A 119 14.30 14.05 1.31
C GLN A 119 14.76 12.78 0.56
N ALA A 120 15.66 12.00 1.17
CA ALA A 120 16.29 10.86 0.50
C ALA A 120 15.30 9.74 0.15
N GLY A 121 14.15 9.73 0.81
CA GLY A 121 13.12 8.71 0.66
C GLY A 121 13.53 7.37 1.29
N ALA A 122 12.54 6.61 1.70
CA ALA A 122 12.71 5.24 2.17
C ALA A 122 11.69 4.31 1.51
N ILE A 123 12.06 3.03 1.49
CA ILE A 123 11.19 1.94 1.08
C ILE A 123 11.08 0.98 2.26
N TYR A 124 9.85 0.63 2.58
CA TYR A 124 9.50 -0.30 3.63
C TYR A 124 8.96 -1.58 3.01
N VAL A 125 9.43 -2.73 3.49
CA VAL A 125 8.97 -4.03 3.00
C VAL A 125 8.25 -4.75 4.13
N PHE A 126 7.04 -5.19 3.86
CA PHE A 126 6.22 -5.98 4.75
C PHE A 126 6.05 -7.38 4.18
N GLU A 127 6.09 -8.38 5.05
CA GLU A 127 5.74 -9.76 4.74
C GLU A 127 4.54 -10.18 5.57
N ARG A 128 3.61 -10.91 4.96
CA ARG A 128 2.47 -11.51 5.65
C ARG A 128 2.90 -12.84 6.27
N ASP A 129 2.78 -12.97 7.58
CA ASP A 129 3.12 -14.21 8.27
C ASP A 129 2.05 -15.31 8.09
N ALA A 130 2.33 -16.50 8.64
CA ALA A 130 1.41 -17.64 8.57
C ALA A 130 0.07 -17.39 9.29
N ALA A 131 0.02 -16.46 10.24
CA ALA A 131 -1.22 -16.04 10.91
C ALA A 131 -1.98 -14.97 10.10
N GLY A 132 -1.43 -14.51 8.97
CA GLY A 132 -2.01 -13.49 8.13
C GLY A 132 -1.63 -12.05 8.52
N THR A 133 -0.75 -11.86 9.50
CA THR A 133 -0.37 -10.53 9.98
C THR A 133 0.74 -9.95 9.10
N TRP A 134 0.58 -8.70 8.67
CA TRP A 134 1.65 -7.97 7.98
C TRP A 134 2.67 -7.45 8.98
N LEU A 135 3.92 -7.86 8.80
CA LEU A 135 5.05 -7.48 9.64
C LEU A 135 6.14 -6.83 8.80
N GLN A 136 6.68 -5.72 9.30
CA GLN A 136 7.82 -5.09 8.65
C GLN A 136 9.05 -5.99 8.75
N ARG A 137 9.71 -6.22 7.62
CA ARG A 137 11.01 -6.88 7.57
C ARG A 137 12.04 -6.01 8.29
N ARG A 138 12.64 -6.52 9.36
CA ARG A 138 13.69 -5.80 10.12
C ARG A 138 15.01 -5.65 9.34
N ASP A 139 15.21 -6.46 8.31
CA ASP A 139 16.39 -6.47 7.45
C ASP A 139 16.17 -5.73 6.11
N SER A 140 15.35 -4.67 6.13
CA SER A 140 15.33 -3.70 5.04
C SER A 140 16.23 -2.54 5.46
N SER A 141 17.54 -2.75 5.33
CA SER A 141 18.53 -1.65 5.34
C SER A 141 17.96 -0.52 4.49
N ARG A 142 17.80 0.67 5.08
CA ARG A 142 17.38 1.90 4.37
C ARG A 142 18.10 1.96 3.02
N MET A 143 17.43 1.54 1.95
CA MET A 143 18.01 1.55 0.61
C MET A 143 17.90 2.99 0.12
N THR A 144 18.81 3.85 0.59
CA THR A 144 19.06 5.11 -0.09
C THR A 144 19.52 4.74 -1.49
N ALA A 145 18.85 5.26 -2.52
CA ALA A 145 19.05 4.90 -3.92
C ALA A 145 20.52 5.04 -4.35
N ARG A 146 21.32 3.99 -4.17
CA ARG A 146 22.54 3.75 -4.94
C ARG A 146 22.16 2.73 -5.99
N LEU A 147 21.99 3.22 -7.21
CA LEU A 147 21.86 2.51 -8.49
C LEU A 147 22.13 1.00 -8.36
N ALA A 148 21.08 0.23 -8.08
CA ALA A 148 21.13 -1.20 -8.29
C ALA A 148 20.90 -1.42 -9.79
N THR A 149 21.98 -1.64 -10.53
CA THR A 149 21.91 -2.06 -11.94
C THR A 149 21.07 -3.33 -12.00
N CYS A 150 19.87 -3.24 -12.57
CA CYS A 150 19.00 -4.38 -12.78
C CYS A 150 19.64 -5.28 -13.84
N SER A 151 20.39 -6.30 -13.44
CA SER A 151 20.84 -7.33 -14.38
C SER A 151 19.69 -8.31 -14.62
N VAL A 152 18.92 -8.07 -15.67
CA VAL A 152 17.98 -9.06 -16.21
C VAL A 152 18.81 -10.23 -16.75
N ARG A 153 18.85 -11.35 -16.03
CA ARG A 153 19.29 -12.63 -16.61
C ARG A 153 18.08 -13.23 -17.32
N ALA A 154 18.07 -13.13 -18.64
CA ALA A 154 17.09 -13.78 -19.49
C ALA A 154 17.12 -15.31 -19.27
N TRP A 155 15.96 -15.88 -18.97
CA TRP A 155 15.74 -17.32 -18.90
C TRP A 155 15.36 -17.79 -20.29
N THR A 156 16.30 -18.32 -21.09
CA THR A 156 15.96 -18.99 -22.35
C THR A 156 15.64 -20.46 -22.05
N SER A 157 14.42 -20.89 -22.40
CA SER A 157 13.96 -22.25 -22.20
C SER A 157 14.03 -23.07 -23.51
N ARG A 158 14.72 -24.21 -23.39
CA ARG A 158 14.62 -25.52 -24.08
C ARG A 158 14.49 -25.64 -25.61
N GLY A 159 15.29 -26.56 -26.13
CA GLY A 159 14.93 -27.42 -27.25
C GLY A 159 15.93 -28.56 -27.45
N THR A 160 15.60 -29.77 -27.01
CA THR A 160 16.10 -31.01 -27.62
C THR A 160 14.90 -31.84 -28.05
N PRO A 161 14.84 -32.26 -29.32
CA PRO A 161 14.07 -33.42 -29.71
C PRO A 161 14.98 -34.58 -30.14
N SER A 162 14.64 -35.76 -29.58
CA SER A 162 14.87 -37.15 -30.00
C SER A 162 16.12 -37.49 -30.81
#